data_AF-A0A0B3BID4-F1
#
_entry.id   AF-A0A0B3BID4-F1
#
_cell.length_a   1.000
_cell.length_b   1.000
_cell.length_c   1.000
_cell.angle_alpha   90.00
_cell.angle_beta   90.00
_cell.angle_gamma   90.00
#
_symmetry.space_group_name_H-M   'P 1'
#
loop_
_entity.id
_entity.type
_entity.pdbx_description
1 polymer ?
#
loop_
_entity_poly.entity_id
_entity_poly.type
_entity_poly.pdbx_seq_one_letter_code
_entity_poly.pdbx_strand_id
1 'polypeptide(L)' 'MHAHLICKYCGSIDEYYSPDLVKYIKMIDKKYDFDVYYVELNFYGVCSNCKRAIKNNLSTV' A
#
# COMPACT_ATOMS: atom_id res chain seq x y z
N MET A 1 7.46 9.50 -4.41
CA MET A 1 6.29 9.04 -3.63
C MET A 1 6.09 7.57 -3.90
N HIS A 2 6.16 6.75 -2.86
CA HIS A 2 5.75 5.35 -2.84
C HIS A 2 4.60 5.21 -1.83
N ALA A 3 3.83 4.14 -1.95
CA ALA A 3 2.95 3.68 -0.89
C ALA A 3 3.55 2.44 -0.25
N HIS A 4 3.27 2.20 1.02
CA HIS A 4 3.65 0.96 1.69
C HIS A 4 2.50 -0.03 1.68
N LEU A 5 2.78 -1.29 1.34
CA LEU A 5 1.89 -2.42 1.57
C LEU A 5 2.33 -3.12 2.85
N ILE A 6 1.51 -3.05 3.91
CA ILE A 6 1.85 -3.56 5.23
C ILE A 6 0.98 -4.78 5.53
N CYS A 7 1.62 -5.92 5.78
CA CYS A 7 0.91 -7.14 6.18
C CYS A 7 0.49 -7.08 7.65
N LYS A 8 -0.81 -7.20 7.92
CA LYS A 8 -1.35 -7.19 9.29
C LYS A 8 -0.97 -8.41 10.14
N TYR A 9 -0.45 -9.47 9.52
CA TYR A 9 -0.11 -10.72 10.22
C TYR A 9 1.38 -10.86 10.52
N CYS A 10 2.25 -10.57 9.55
CA CYS A 10 3.70 -10.74 9.71
C CYS A 10 4.46 -9.41 9.74
N GLY A 11 3.79 -8.28 9.58
CA GLY A 11 4.43 -6.96 9.59
C GLY A 11 5.33 -6.67 8.39
N SER A 12 5.35 -7.53 7.36
CA SER A 12 6.16 -7.28 6.16
C SER A 12 5.71 -6.00 5.47
N ILE A 13 6.68 -5.22 4.99
CA ILE A 13 6.46 -3.96 4.28
C ILE A 13 7.02 -4.11 2.88
N ASP A 14 6.17 -3.93 1.87
CA ASP A 14 6.57 -3.84 0.47
C ASP A 14 6.34 -2.41 -0.03
N GLU A 15 7.20 -1.93 -0.92
CA GLU A 15 7.02 -0.64 -1.59
C GLU A 15 6.15 -0.79 -2.85
N TYR A 16 5.18 0.09 -3.00
CA TYR A 16 4.36 0.21 -4.20
C TYR A 16 4.60 1.56 -4.88
N TYR A 17 4.99 1.50 -6.15
CA TYR A 17 5.16 2.66 -7.00
C TYR A 17 4.12 2.65 -8.13
N SER A 18 3.43 3.79 -8.31
CA SER A 18 2.51 3.97 -9.42
C SER A 18 2.53 5.40 -9.95
N PRO A 19 2.67 5.61 -11.27
CA PRO A 19 2.51 6.92 -11.89
C PRO A 19 1.15 7.57 -11.61
N ASP A 20 0.11 6.78 -11.38
CA ASP A 20 -1.23 7.32 -11.14
C ASP A 20 -1.34 8.01 -9.78
N LEU A 21 -0.64 7.49 -8.76
CA LEU A 21 -0.55 8.16 -7.46
C LEU A 21 0.10 9.54 -7.59
N VAL A 22 1.14 9.67 -8.42
CA VAL A 22 1.78 10.96 -8.70
C VAL A 22 0.83 11.93 -9.41
N LYS A 23 0.01 11.44 -10.34
CA LYS A 23 -1.01 12.27 -11.01
C LYS A 23 -2.03 12.83 -10.03
N TYR A 24 -2.47 12.03 -9.06
CA TYR A 24 -3.43 12.49 -8.04
C TYR A 24 -2.89 13.63 -7.18
N ILE A 25 -1.61 13.57 -6.76
CA ILE A 25 -1.01 14.69 -6.02
C ILE A 25 -1.02 15.97 -6.85
N LYS A 26 -0.54 15.89 -8.09
CA LYS A 26 -0.49 17.05 -9.01
C LYS A 26 -1.88 17.63 -9.26
N MET A 27 -2.90 16.79 -9.27
CA MET A 27 -4.28 17.24 -9.38
C MET A 27 -4.74 18.02 -8.15
N ILE A 28 -4.39 17.57 -6.94
CA ILE A 28 -4.71 18.29 -5.69
C ILE A 28 -4.00 19.64 -5.67
N ASP A 29 -2.69 19.63 -5.90
CA ASP A 29 -1.84 20.81 -5.96
C ASP A 29 -2.42 21.90 -6.87
N LYS A 30 -2.73 21.53 -8.12
CA LYS A 30 -3.33 22.45 -9.09
C LYS A 30 -4.76 22.88 -8.77
N LYS A 31 -5.61 21.96 -8.30
CA LYS A 31 -7.05 22.24 -8.11
C LYS A 31 -7.29 23.18 -6.93
N TYR A 32 -6.45 23.08 -5.90
CA TYR A 32 -6.62 23.83 -4.66
C TYR A 32 -5.55 24.92 -4.47
N ASP A 33 -4.63 25.08 -5.42
CA ASP A 33 -3.47 25.98 -5.31
C ASP A 33 -2.69 25.70 -4.01
N PHE A 34 -2.34 24.42 -3.81
CA PHE A 34 -1.86 23.91 -2.53
C PHE A 34 -0.54 23.15 -2.66
N ASP A 35 0.55 23.76 -2.18
CA ASP A 35 1.89 23.16 -2.20
C ASP A 35 1.99 21.88 -1.35
N VAL A 36 1.93 20.72 -2.00
CA VAL A 36 2.05 19.42 -1.33
C VAL A 36 3.53 19.09 -1.07
N TYR A 37 3.98 19.26 0.17
CA TYR A 37 5.36 18.92 0.58
C TYR A 37 5.56 17.46 1.01
N TYR A 38 4.50 16.80 1.47
CA TYR A 38 4.58 15.45 2.01
C TYR A 38 3.28 14.68 1.79
N VAL A 39 3.42 13.39 1.49
CA VAL A 39 2.30 12.46 1.36
C VAL A 39 2.70 11.14 1.99
N GLU A 40 1.87 10.63 2.89
CA GLU A 40 1.98 9.30 3.46
C GLU A 40 0.79 8.44 3.00
N LEU A 41 1.07 7.26 2.45
CA LEU A 41 0.04 6.32 2.02
C LEU A 41 0.44 4.89 2.41
N ASN A 42 -0.34 4.30 3.30
CA ASN A 42 -0.12 2.95 3.81
C ASN A 42 -1.37 2.09 3.53
N PHE A 43 -1.19 0.96 2.86
CA PHE A 43 -2.22 -0.04 2.62
C PHE A 43 -2.01 -1.22 3.56
N TYR A 44 -2.99 -1.46 4.42
CA TYR A 44 -2.96 -2.59 5.34
C TYR A 44 -3.70 -3.79 4.74
N GLY A 45 -3.02 -4.94 4.68
CA GLY A 45 -3.57 -6.12 4.02
C GLY A 45 -2.93 -7.42 4.50
N VAL A 46 -3.00 -8.46 3.66
CA VAL A 46 -2.38 -9.76 3.92
C VAL A 46 -1.44 -10.09 2.77
N CYS A 47 -0.15 -10.25 3.05
CA CYS A 47 0.83 -10.58 2.04
C CYS A 47 0.61 -12.00 1.48
N SER A 48 1.21 -12.27 0.33
CA SER A 48 1.06 -13.56 -0.35
C SER A 48 1.56 -14.73 0.52
N ASN A 49 2.61 -14.52 1.32
CA ASN A 49 3.16 -15.52 2.24
C ASN A 49 2.12 -15.93 3.30
N CYS A 50 1.52 -14.95 3.98
CA CYS A 50 0.48 -15.20 4.98
C CYS A 50 -0.78 -15.80 4.36
N LYS A 51 -1.19 -15.36 3.16
CA LYS A 51 -2.32 -15.98 2.44
C LYS A 51 -2.07 -17.47 2.17
N ARG A 52 -0.85 -17.83 1.73
CA ARG A 52 -0.46 -19.23 1.50
C ARG A 52 -0.43 -20.04 2.80
N ALA A 53 0.14 -19.49 3.88
CA ALA A 53 0.18 -20.16 5.18
C ALA A 53 -1.24 -20.48 5.71
N ILE A 54 -2.17 -19.52 5.61
CA ILE A 54 -3.57 -19.72 6.01
C ILE A 54 -4.23 -20.82 5.17
N LYS A 55 -4.03 -20.79 3.84
CA LYS A 55 -4.62 -21.80 2.94
C LYS A 55 -4.10 -23.21 3.24
N ASN A 56 -2.81 -23.35 3.53
CA ASN A 56 -2.22 -24.64 3.88
C ASN A 56 -2.78 -25.21 5.20
N ASN A 57 -3.02 -24.36 6.20
CA ASN A 57 -3.63 -24.78 7.47
C ASN A 57 -5.11 -25.18 7.36
N LEU A 58 -5.83 -24.71 6.34
CA LEU A 58 -7.22 -25.11 6.05
C LEU A 58 -7.31 -26.41 5.23
N SER A 59 -6.20 -26.92 4.71
CA SER A 59 -6.15 -28.12 3.86
C SER A 59 -5.86 -29.41 4.66
N THR A 60 -5.70 -29.30 5.98
CA THR A 60 -5.29 -30.39 6.88
C THR A 60 -6.38 -30.76 7.90
N VAL A 61 -7.64 -30.35 7.65
CA VAL A 61 -8.81 -30.70 8.48
C VAL A 61 -9.81 -31.45 7.61
#